data_AF-A0A2H3TI28-F1
#
_entry.id   AF-A0A2H3TI28-F1
#
_cell.length_a   1.000
_cell.length_b   1.000
_cell.length_c   1.000
_cell.angle_alpha   90.00
_cell.angle_beta   90.00
_cell.angle_gamma   90.00
#
_symmetry.space_group_name_H-M   'P 1'
#
loop_
_entity.id
_entity.type
_entity.pdbx_description
1 polymer ?
#
loop_
_entity_poly.entity_id
_entity_poly.type
_entity_poly.pdbx_seq_one_letter_code
_entity_poly.pdbx_strand_id
1 'polypeptide(L)'
;MIISPRLAILFLASTAQAQTGIGQASNFNISSEVAQSYGCKETCQQVLAITNAGDLENLGTAFDFDFYATAGNFSTSKPGDLLKLAAIDSSHLNVPAGMTSFQFRYTSRDLDGSPVPSTGFIAFPFAKPTQGRNLTADTLEV
;
A
#
# COMPACT_ATOMS: atom_id res chain seq x y z
N MET A 1 -3.23 -31.18 51.96
CA MET A 1 -3.33 -29.75 51.58
C MET A 1 -2.05 -29.38 50.85
N ILE A 2 -2.03 -29.31 49.50
CA ILE A 2 -2.38 -28.11 48.66
C ILE A 2 -1.20 -27.11 48.83
N ILE A 3 -0.31 -26.75 47.87
CA ILE A 3 -0.34 -26.53 46.39
C ILE A 3 1.10 -26.57 45.85
N SER A 4 1.27 -27.07 44.63
CA SER A 4 2.44 -26.87 43.76
C SER A 4 2.25 -25.64 42.87
N PRO A 5 3.28 -24.83 42.56
CA PRO A 5 3.25 -24.04 41.33
C PRO A 5 4.36 -24.52 40.40
N ARG A 6 3.98 -25.33 39.42
CA ARG A 6 4.75 -25.51 38.19
C ARG A 6 4.83 -24.16 37.48
N LEU A 7 6.04 -23.63 37.35
CA LEU A 7 6.32 -22.43 36.58
C LEU A 7 6.14 -22.74 35.09
N ALA A 8 4.97 -22.42 34.55
CA ALA A 8 4.69 -22.54 33.13
C ALA A 8 5.24 -21.29 32.40
N ILE A 9 6.40 -21.43 31.76
CA ILE A 9 6.95 -20.42 30.87
C ILE A 9 6.19 -20.55 29.54
N LEU A 10 5.20 -19.68 29.32
CA LEU A 10 4.58 -19.47 28.01
C LEU A 10 5.55 -18.65 27.15
N PHE A 11 6.34 -19.32 26.32
CA PHE A 11 6.97 -18.67 25.17
C PHE A 11 5.86 -18.27 24.20
N LEU A 12 5.52 -16.98 24.14
CA LEU A 12 4.85 -16.44 22.96
C LEU A 12 5.84 -16.56 21.81
N ALA A 13 5.71 -17.62 21.02
CA ALA A 13 6.32 -17.68 19.71
C ALA A 13 5.65 -16.60 18.86
N SER A 14 6.25 -15.41 18.82
CA SER A 14 5.97 -14.44 17.78
C SER A 14 6.41 -15.07 16.47
N THR A 15 5.50 -15.74 15.77
CA THR A 15 5.71 -16.08 14.37
C THR A 15 5.72 -14.76 13.61
N ALA A 16 6.90 -14.15 13.51
CA ALA A 16 7.18 -13.20 12.44
C ALA A 16 7.04 -14.01 11.15
N GLN A 17 5.83 -14.05 10.60
CA GLN A 17 5.64 -14.51 9.24
C GLN A 17 6.50 -13.58 8.40
N ALA A 18 7.56 -14.10 7.80
CA ALA A 18 8.24 -13.37 6.74
C ALA A 18 7.15 -12.99 5.73
N GLN A 19 7.00 -11.69 5.46
CA GLN A 19 6.06 -11.18 4.49
C GLN A 19 6.49 -11.74 3.12
N THR A 20 5.91 -12.88 2.74
CA THR A 20 6.06 -13.41 1.38
C THR A 20 5.38 -12.41 0.43
N GLY A 21 5.91 -12.23 -0.78
CA GLY A 21 5.30 -11.29 -1.72
C GLY A 21 5.68 -9.82 -1.52
N ILE A 22 6.75 -9.50 -0.78
CA ILE A 22 7.41 -8.19 -0.90
C ILE A 22 8.59 -8.30 -1.86
N GLY A 23 8.66 -7.44 -2.86
CA GLY A 23 9.80 -7.41 -3.78
C GLY A 23 9.70 -6.30 -4.83
N GLN A 24 10.67 -6.27 -5.75
CA GLN A 24 10.70 -5.25 -6.79
C GLN A 24 9.68 -5.56 -7.89
N ALA A 25 8.74 -4.63 -8.13
CA ALA A 25 7.76 -4.72 -9.21
C ALA A 25 8.08 -3.83 -10.42
N SER A 26 8.94 -2.83 -10.24
CA SER A 26 9.26 -1.79 -11.23
C SER A 26 10.73 -1.38 -11.17
N ASN A 27 11.14 -0.43 -12.02
CA ASN A 27 12.47 0.18 -12.01
C ASN A 27 13.63 -0.81 -12.16
N PHE A 28 13.40 -1.91 -12.88
CA PHE A 28 14.46 -2.84 -13.23
C PHE A 28 15.52 -2.15 -14.08
N ASN A 29 16.78 -2.56 -13.90
CA ASN A 29 17.85 -2.15 -14.79
C ASN A 29 17.74 -2.91 -16.12
N ILE A 30 17.16 -2.25 -17.13
CA ILE A 30 16.94 -2.82 -18.46
C ILE A 30 18.06 -2.34 -19.40
N SER A 31 18.71 -3.27 -20.11
CA SER A 31 19.75 -2.91 -21.07
C SER A 31 19.19 -2.17 -22.29
N SER A 32 20.05 -1.43 -22.99
CA SER A 32 19.66 -0.71 -24.21
C SER A 32 19.10 -1.63 -25.28
N GLU A 33 19.66 -2.81 -25.43
CA GLU A 33 19.25 -3.81 -26.43
C GLU A 33 17.84 -4.32 -26.12
N VAL A 34 17.57 -4.63 -24.84
CA VAL A 34 16.23 -5.06 -24.41
C VAL A 34 15.23 -3.92 -24.58
N ALA A 35 15.56 -2.71 -24.12
CA ALA A 35 14.68 -1.54 -24.25
C ALA A 35 14.34 -1.26 -25.73
N GLN A 36 15.32 -1.33 -26.63
CA GLN A 36 15.14 -1.13 -28.06
C GLN A 36 14.25 -2.20 -28.69
N SER A 37 14.36 -3.46 -28.24
CA SER A 37 13.50 -4.55 -28.73
C SER A 37 12.01 -4.32 -28.45
N TYR A 38 11.69 -3.53 -27.42
CA TYR A 38 10.32 -3.09 -27.07
C TYR A 38 9.97 -1.69 -27.58
N GLY A 39 10.78 -1.11 -28.48
CA GLY A 39 10.51 0.20 -29.09
C GLY A 39 10.95 1.41 -28.25
N CYS A 40 11.60 1.21 -27.10
CA CYS A 40 12.18 2.29 -26.31
C CYS A 40 13.51 2.74 -26.94
N LYS A 41 13.44 3.82 -27.74
CA LYS A 41 14.61 4.47 -28.36
C LYS A 41 15.44 5.25 -27.34
N GLU A 42 16.55 5.84 -27.78
CA GLU A 42 17.50 6.58 -26.94
C GLU A 42 16.86 7.55 -25.95
N THR A 43 15.98 8.44 -26.42
CA THR A 43 15.28 9.40 -25.53
C THR A 43 14.42 8.70 -24.48
N CYS A 44 13.73 7.62 -24.85
CA CYS A 44 12.94 6.84 -23.89
C CYS A 44 13.85 6.21 -22.82
N GLN A 45 15.00 5.67 -23.21
CA GLN A 45 15.93 5.06 -22.28
C GLN A 45 16.58 6.08 -21.33
N GLN A 46 16.90 7.28 -21.82
CA GLN A 46 17.37 8.39 -20.99
C GLN A 46 16.32 8.81 -19.96
N VAL A 47 15.05 8.93 -20.39
CA VAL A 47 13.94 9.25 -19.48
C VAL A 47 13.76 8.15 -18.44
N LEU A 48 13.76 6.87 -18.84
CA LEU A 48 13.66 5.75 -17.91
C LEU A 48 14.77 5.75 -16.85
N ALA A 49 16.01 6.07 -17.23
CA ALA A 49 17.12 6.14 -16.28
C ALA A 49 16.90 7.22 -15.22
N ILE A 50 16.42 8.41 -15.64
CA ILE A 50 16.13 9.54 -14.74
C ILE A 50 14.93 9.20 -13.83
N THR A 51 13.84 8.71 -14.41
CA THR A 51 12.61 8.44 -13.65
C THR A 51 12.78 7.26 -12.71
N ASN A 52 13.53 6.21 -13.10
CA ASN A 52 13.80 5.09 -12.20
C ASN A 52 14.61 5.51 -10.97
N ALA A 53 15.58 6.41 -11.14
CA ALA A 53 16.35 6.91 -10.00
C ALA A 53 15.45 7.66 -9.01
N GLY A 54 14.61 8.57 -9.50
CA GLY A 54 13.67 9.32 -8.65
C GLY A 54 12.60 8.42 -8.02
N ASP A 55 12.08 7.44 -8.76
CA ASP A 55 11.07 6.53 -8.24
C ASP A 55 11.63 5.60 -7.15
N LEU A 56 12.85 5.08 -7.34
CA LEU A 56 13.55 4.30 -6.32
C LEU A 56 13.89 5.12 -5.07
N GLU A 57 14.22 6.40 -5.23
CA GLU A 57 14.47 7.31 -4.11
C GLU A 57 13.20 7.54 -3.27
N ASN A 58 12.03 7.66 -3.91
CA ASN A 58 10.79 8.01 -3.23
C ASN A 58 9.95 6.79 -2.78
N LEU A 59 9.93 5.71 -3.57
CA LEU A 59 9.06 4.55 -3.34
C LEU A 59 9.84 3.28 -2.97
N GLY A 60 11.16 3.25 -3.23
CA GLY A 60 12.00 2.07 -3.01
C GLY A 60 11.60 0.88 -3.88
N THR A 61 11.97 -0.32 -3.45
CA THR A 61 11.71 -1.57 -4.18
C THR A 61 10.78 -2.52 -3.45
N ALA A 62 10.16 -2.10 -2.34
CA ALA A 62 9.39 -2.98 -1.46
C ALA A 62 7.90 -3.00 -1.86
N PHE A 63 7.58 -3.55 -3.04
CA PHE A 63 6.19 -3.68 -3.50
C PHE A 63 5.49 -4.88 -2.86
N ASP A 64 4.27 -4.67 -2.35
CA ASP A 64 3.45 -5.69 -1.69
C ASP A 64 2.53 -6.45 -2.67
N PHE A 65 3.07 -7.46 -3.33
CA PHE A 65 2.34 -8.30 -4.28
C PHE A 65 1.10 -8.96 -3.66
N ASP A 66 1.16 -9.34 -2.38
CA ASP A 66 0.05 -10.01 -1.70
C ASP A 66 -1.10 -9.03 -1.48
N PHE A 67 -0.83 -7.78 -1.12
CA PHE A 67 -1.84 -6.74 -1.03
C PHE A 67 -2.45 -6.43 -2.40
N TYR A 68 -1.63 -6.26 -3.44
CA TYR A 68 -2.09 -5.91 -4.79
C TYR A 68 -2.60 -7.10 -5.63
N ALA A 69 -2.53 -8.34 -5.13
CA ALA A 69 -3.21 -9.47 -5.75
C ALA A 69 -4.73 -9.26 -5.74
N THR A 70 -5.42 -9.66 -6.83
CA THR A 70 -6.89 -9.63 -6.88
C THR A 70 -7.46 -10.50 -5.76
N ALA A 71 -8.36 -9.94 -4.95
CA ALA A 71 -8.95 -10.66 -3.83
C ALA A 71 -9.87 -11.79 -4.32
N GLY A 72 -9.88 -12.92 -3.62
CA GLY A 72 -10.70 -14.08 -4.01
C GLY A 72 -12.21 -13.83 -4.03
N ASN A 73 -12.68 -12.82 -3.29
CA ASN A 73 -14.08 -12.38 -3.26
C ASN A 73 -14.43 -11.34 -4.35
N PHE A 74 -13.49 -10.96 -5.21
CA PHE A 74 -13.70 -9.94 -6.24
C PHE A 74 -14.78 -10.35 -7.26
N SER A 75 -14.84 -11.62 -7.64
CA SER A 75 -15.77 -12.12 -8.68
C SER A 75 -17.24 -11.92 -8.34
N THR A 76 -17.59 -11.83 -7.05
CA THR A 76 -18.96 -11.58 -6.57
C THR A 76 -19.17 -10.17 -6.04
N SER A 77 -18.13 -9.34 -6.06
CA SER A 77 -18.16 -7.99 -5.50
C SER A 77 -18.87 -7.00 -6.41
N LYS A 78 -19.42 -5.94 -5.81
CA LYS A 78 -20.07 -4.82 -6.48
C LYS A 78 -19.26 -3.54 -6.28
N PRO A 79 -19.40 -2.54 -7.17
CA PRO A 79 -18.73 -1.26 -6.99
C PRO A 79 -19.02 -0.63 -5.63
N GLY A 80 -17.95 -0.25 -4.91
CA GLY A 80 -17.97 0.23 -3.53
C GLY A 80 -17.60 -0.84 -2.49
N ASP A 81 -17.62 -2.12 -2.84
CA ASP A 81 -17.26 -3.19 -1.89
C ASP A 81 -15.78 -3.12 -1.51
N LEU A 82 -15.50 -3.26 -0.21
CA LEU A 82 -14.15 -3.36 0.33
C LEU A 82 -13.61 -4.78 0.10
N LEU A 83 -12.44 -4.87 -0.54
CA LEU A 83 -11.75 -6.14 -0.82
C LEU A 83 -10.64 -6.42 0.19
N LYS A 84 -9.84 -5.40 0.53
CA LYS A 84 -8.72 -5.50 1.48
C LYS A 84 -8.55 -4.18 2.22
N LEU A 85 -8.05 -4.23 3.44
CA LEU A 85 -7.71 -3.07 4.26
C LEU A 85 -6.43 -3.38 5.04
N ALA A 86 -5.44 -2.49 4.97
CA ALA A 86 -4.21 -2.58 5.74
C ALA A 86 -3.86 -1.21 6.33
N ALA A 87 -3.42 -1.20 7.59
CA ALA A 87 -2.85 0.02 8.17
C ALA A 87 -1.54 0.35 7.46
N ILE A 88 -1.28 1.63 7.23
CA ILE A 88 0.01 2.10 6.70
C ILE A 88 0.77 2.82 7.81
N ASP A 89 2.10 2.68 7.79
CA ASP A 89 2.94 3.50 8.64
C ASP A 89 2.92 4.95 8.12
N SER A 90 2.25 5.82 8.87
CA SER A 90 2.15 7.23 8.55
C SER A 90 3.37 8.05 9.00
N SER A 91 4.38 7.43 9.62
CA SER A 91 5.59 8.13 10.09
C SER A 91 6.35 8.83 8.97
N HIS A 92 6.22 8.33 7.74
CA HIS A 92 6.84 8.87 6.52
C HIS A 92 5.88 9.74 5.69
N LEU A 93 4.64 9.94 6.15
CA LEU A 93 3.63 10.71 5.45
C LEU A 93 3.41 12.05 6.16
N ASN A 94 3.10 13.09 5.39
CA ASN A 94 2.69 14.37 5.95
C ASN A 94 1.21 14.32 6.40
N VAL A 95 0.92 13.54 7.44
CA VAL A 95 -0.42 13.38 8.01
C VAL A 95 -0.46 14.03 9.39
N PRO A 96 -1.48 14.85 9.70
CA PRO A 96 -1.60 15.46 11.02
C PRO A 96 -1.54 14.44 12.17
N ALA A 97 -0.94 14.84 13.28
CA ALA A 97 -0.93 14.03 14.48
C ALA A 97 -2.36 13.68 14.92
N GLY A 98 -2.53 12.46 15.43
CA GLY A 98 -3.84 11.98 15.87
C GLY A 98 -4.73 11.42 14.75
N MET A 99 -4.13 11.02 13.62
CA MET A 99 -4.79 10.30 12.53
C MET A 99 -4.32 8.84 12.48
N THR A 100 -5.18 7.93 12.04
CA THR A 100 -4.80 6.59 11.56
C THR A 100 -4.98 6.52 10.06
N SER A 101 -3.96 6.08 9.34
CA SER A 101 -4.00 5.94 7.89
C SER A 101 -4.10 4.48 7.47
N PHE A 102 -4.82 4.24 6.38
CA PHE A 102 -5.02 2.93 5.79
C PHE A 102 -4.84 2.99 4.28
N GLN A 103 -4.32 1.91 3.73
CA GLN A 103 -4.50 1.56 2.33
C GLN A 103 -5.60 0.52 2.22
N PHE A 104 -6.43 0.64 1.19
CA PHE A 104 -7.52 -0.29 0.97
C PHE A 104 -7.69 -0.60 -0.50
N ARG A 105 -8.15 -1.81 -0.80
CA ARG A 105 -8.61 -2.19 -2.13
C ARG A 105 -10.11 -2.29 -2.13
N TYR A 106 -10.73 -1.78 -3.18
CA TYR A 106 -12.18 -1.78 -3.35
C TYR A 106 -12.54 -2.08 -4.80
N THR A 107 -13.76 -2.53 -5.02
CA THR A 107 -14.28 -2.72 -6.38
C THR A 107 -14.74 -1.38 -6.94
N SER A 108 -14.21 -0.99 -8.08
CA SER A 108 -14.59 0.19 -8.85
C SER A 108 -15.22 -0.22 -10.19
N ARG A 109 -15.43 0.75 -11.09
CA ARG A 109 -15.92 0.54 -12.45
C ARG A 109 -14.87 1.00 -13.46
N ASP A 110 -14.64 0.19 -14.49
CA ASP A 110 -13.88 0.62 -15.67
C ASP A 110 -14.77 1.47 -16.60
N LEU A 111 -14.19 2.00 -17.68
CA LEU A 111 -14.87 2.84 -18.68
C LEU A 111 -16.04 2.12 -19.36
N ASP A 112 -15.99 0.79 -19.47
CA ASP A 112 -17.07 -0.04 -20.02
C ASP A 112 -18.11 -0.48 -18.96
N GLY A 113 -17.94 -0.05 -17.71
CA GLY A 113 -18.80 -0.37 -16.59
C GLY A 113 -18.51 -1.71 -15.91
N SER A 114 -17.54 -2.49 -16.40
CA SER A 114 -17.09 -3.74 -15.78
C SER A 114 -16.45 -3.48 -14.39
N PRO A 115 -16.56 -4.43 -13.44
CA PRO A 115 -15.90 -4.28 -12.15
C PRO A 115 -14.39 -4.39 -12.31
N VAL A 116 -13.64 -3.53 -11.61
CA VAL A 116 -12.17 -3.56 -11.54
C VAL A 116 -11.68 -3.31 -10.12
N PRO A 117 -10.65 -4.00 -9.63
CA PRO A 117 -10.15 -3.78 -8.28
C PRO A 117 -9.23 -2.55 -8.26
N SER A 118 -9.63 -1.51 -7.55
CA SER A 118 -8.88 -0.26 -7.36
C SER A 118 -8.27 -0.18 -5.96
N THR A 119 -7.29 0.70 -5.79
CA THR A 119 -6.63 0.96 -4.50
C THR A 119 -6.85 2.42 -4.11
N GLY A 120 -7.11 2.66 -2.82
CA GLY A 120 -7.21 3.99 -2.24
C GLY A 120 -6.44 4.08 -0.92
N PHE A 121 -6.22 5.30 -0.47
CA PHE A 121 -5.64 5.63 0.82
C PHE A 121 -6.62 6.53 1.57
N ILE A 122 -6.75 6.32 2.88
CA ILE A 122 -7.66 7.09 3.72
C ILE A 122 -7.06 7.30 5.09
N ALA A 123 -7.23 8.50 5.65
CA ALA A 123 -6.83 8.83 7.01
C ALA A 123 -8.07 9.23 7.83
N PHE A 124 -8.18 8.67 9.03
CA PHE A 124 -9.25 8.97 9.98
C PHE A 124 -8.70 9.61 11.25
N PRO A 125 -9.30 10.71 11.75
CA PRO A 125 -8.92 11.26 13.05
C PRO A 125 -9.36 10.33 14.18
N PHE A 126 -8.54 10.17 15.22
CA PHE A 126 -8.89 9.38 16.41
C PHE A 126 -10.08 9.95 17.19
N ALA A 127 -10.28 11.27 17.09
CA ALA A 127 -11.39 11.96 17.72
C ALA A 127 -12.20 12.71 16.67
N LYS A 128 -13.53 12.70 16.83
CA LYS A 128 -14.39 13.60 16.06
C LYS A 128 -13.88 15.03 16.27
N PRO A 129 -13.69 15.82 15.20
CA PRO A 129 -13.41 17.24 15.36
C PRO A 129 -14.50 17.84 16.26
N THR A 130 -14.11 18.40 17.41
CA THR A 130 -15.03 19.17 18.24
C THR A 130 -15.59 20.28 17.37
N GLN A 131 -16.91 20.27 17.18
CA GLN A 131 -17.65 21.24 16.38
C GLN A 131 -17.23 22.65 16.82
N GLY A 132 -16.42 23.35 16.00
CA GLY A 132 -15.84 24.65 16.35
C GLY A 132 -14.36 24.84 15.97
N ARG A 133 -13.60 23.79 15.65
CA ARG A 133 -12.32 23.98 14.93
C ARG A 133 -12.59 23.91 13.44
N ASN A 134 -12.48 25.05 12.76
CA ASN A 134 -12.33 25.07 11.32
C ASN A 134 -11.07 24.27 10.99
N LEU A 135 -11.25 23.06 10.45
CA LEU A 135 -10.22 22.40 9.68
C LEU A 135 -10.09 23.26 8.42
N THR A 136 -9.17 24.24 8.45
CA THR A 136 -8.84 25.01 7.26
C THR A 136 -8.39 24.01 6.21
N ALA A 137 -8.99 24.09 5.02
CA ALA A 137 -8.75 23.21 3.88
C ALA A 137 -7.33 23.34 3.29
N ASP A 138 -6.36 23.80 4.07
CA ASP A 138 -4.95 23.99 3.69
C ASP A 138 -4.09 22.72 3.94
N THR A 139 -4.67 21.62 4.41
CA THR A 139 -3.92 20.40 4.75
C THR A 139 -4.40 19.15 4.01
N LEU A 140 -5.24 19.33 2.99
CA LEU A 140 -5.73 18.27 2.10
C LEU A 140 -5.64 18.73 0.64
N GLU A 141 -4.48 19.23 0.24
CA GLU A 141 -4.09 19.17 -1.16
C GLU A 141 -3.07 18.03 -1.31
N VAL A 142 -3.40 17.11 -2.22
CA VAL A 142 -2.55 16.01 -2.69
C VAL A 142 -1.46 16.59 -3.58
#